data_AF-A0A957A8D4-F1
#
_entry.id   AF-A0A957A8D4-F1
#
_cell.length_a   1.000
_cell.length_b   1.000
_cell.length_c   1.000
_cell.angle_alpha   90.00
_cell.angle_beta   90.00
_cell.angle_gamma   90.00
#
_symmetry.space_group_name_H-M   'P 1'
#
loop_
_entity.id
_entity.type
_entity.pdbx_description
1 polymer ?
#
loop_
_entity_poly.entity_id
_entity_poly.type
_entity_poly.pdbx_seq_one_letter_code
_entity_poly.pdbx_strand_id
1 'polypeptide(L)'
;FTTRYASKVHLIHRRDELRAQAVLQERARESENLEFIWDTVVEEIHGDTQATGQVEKVTLRNVKTDERSELPVKAVFIFIGQTPNSNLLEGKVELDAGKHACVNAWMETKIPGLYVAGDVRADAARQVVSSAGDGATAAIRADHYITDHFS
;
A
#
# COMPACT_ATOMS: atom_id res chain seq x y z
N PHE A 1 -1.77 7.37 12.89
CA PHE A 1 -3.21 7.31 12.55
C PHE A 1 -3.92 6.35 13.49
N THR A 2 -3.60 5.05 13.46
CA THR A 2 -4.22 4.02 14.31
C THR A 2 -4.11 4.29 15.81
N THR A 3 -2.97 4.82 16.27
CA THR A 3 -2.74 5.21 17.68
C THR A 3 -3.68 6.31 18.18
N ARG A 4 -4.38 7.03 17.30
CA ARG A 4 -5.38 8.04 17.71
C ARG A 4 -6.77 7.45 18.02
N TYR A 5 -7.05 6.24 17.53
CA TYR A 5 -8.39 5.64 17.59
C TYR A 5 -8.43 4.30 18.33
N ALA A 6 -7.28 3.62 18.44
CA ALA A 6 -7.16 2.36 19.16
C ALA A 6 -6.68 2.59 20.60
N SER A 7 -7.22 1.81 21.54
CA SER A 7 -6.74 1.77 22.91
C SER A 7 -5.31 1.22 23.01
N LYS A 8 -4.94 0.30 22.12
CA LYS A 8 -3.59 -0.25 21.99
C LYS A 8 -3.31 -0.65 20.54
N VAL A 9 -2.08 -0.42 20.07
CA VAL A 9 -1.59 -0.76 18.74
C VAL A 9 -0.36 -1.65 18.87
N HIS A 10 -0.39 -2.81 18.22
CA HIS A 10 0.79 -3.68 18.09
C HIS A 10 1.39 -3.49 16.69
N LEU A 11 2.63 -3.01 16.62
CA LEU A 11 3.39 -2.94 15.38
C LEU A 11 4.24 -4.20 15.27
N ILE A 12 3.74 -5.17 14.50
CA ILE A 12 4.44 -6.42 14.22
C ILE A 12 5.37 -6.21 13.03
N HIS A 13 6.66 -6.52 13.21
CA HIS A 13 7.65 -6.35 12.16
C HIS A 13 8.58 -7.56 12.09
N ARG A 14 8.83 -8.06 10.87
CA ARG A 14 9.61 -9.28 10.60
C ARG A 14 11.12 -9.16 10.84
N ARG A 15 11.62 -8.00 11.25
CA ARG A 15 13.02 -7.68 11.55
C ARG A 15 13.07 -6.81 12.79
N ASP A 16 14.25 -6.62 13.36
CA ASP A 16 14.57 -5.79 14.53
C ASP A 16 14.80 -4.29 14.21
N GLU A 17 14.66 -3.87 12.95
CA GLU A 17 14.81 -2.48 12.54
C GLU A 17 13.68 -1.99 11.62
N LEU A 18 13.33 -0.70 11.73
CA LEU A 18 12.40 -0.03 10.82
C LEU A 18 13.15 0.59 9.64
N ARG A 19 12.52 0.56 8.46
CA ARG A 19 13.00 1.25 7.25
C ARG A 19 12.44 2.67 7.08
N ALA A 20 11.57 3.09 8.00
CA ALA A 20 10.93 4.40 7.95
C ALA A 20 11.93 5.53 8.26
N GLN A 21 11.61 6.77 7.88
CA GLN A 21 12.42 7.94 8.23
C GLN A 21 12.57 8.08 9.75
N ALA A 22 13.75 8.54 10.21
CA ALA A 22 14.11 8.61 11.63
C ALA A 22 13.04 9.29 12.50
N VAL A 23 12.53 10.44 12.06
CA VAL A 23 11.46 11.21 12.75
C VAL A 23 10.17 10.40 12.93
N LEU A 24 9.83 9.51 12.00
CA LEU A 24 8.65 8.65 12.13
C LEU A 24 8.90 7.50 13.11
N GLN A 25 10.12 6.98 13.16
CA GLN A 25 10.50 5.96 14.14
C GLN A 25 10.47 6.53 15.56
N GLU A 26 11.00 7.74 15.76
CA GLU A 26 10.98 8.45 17.04
C GLU A 26 9.54 8.67 17.53
N ARG A 27 8.68 9.26 16.68
CA ARG A 27 7.26 9.43 16.99
C ARG A 27 6.54 8.11 17.31
N ALA A 28 6.92 7.01 16.67
CA ALA A 28 6.33 5.71 16.97
C ALA A 28 6.80 5.17 18.33
N ARG A 29 8.06 5.39 18.71
CA ARG A 29 8.61 5.02 20.02
C ARG A 29 8.04 5.86 21.16
N GLU A 30 7.72 7.13 20.91
CA GLU A 30 7.10 8.04 21.89
C GLU A 30 5.60 7.77 22.11
N SER A 31 4.96 6.93 21.29
CA SER A 31 3.53 6.66 21.38
C SER A 31 3.22 5.71 22.52
N GLU A 32 2.56 6.21 23.58
CA GLU A 32 2.26 5.46 24.81
C GLU A 32 1.41 4.20 24.60
N ASN A 33 0.56 4.19 23.57
CA ASN A 33 -0.31 3.06 23.23
C ASN A 33 0.21 2.20 22.08
N LEU A 34 1.48 2.32 21.70
CA LEU A 34 2.10 1.51 20.65
C LEU A 34 3.14 0.56 21.24
N GLU A 35 3.03 -0.73 20.89
CA GLU A 35 3.98 -1.76 21.28
C GLU A 35 4.60 -2.40 20.03
N PHE A 36 5.92 -2.51 20.01
CA PHE A 36 6.65 -3.18 18.94
C PHE A 36 6.79 -4.67 19.23
N ILE A 37 6.48 -5.50 18.22
CA ILE A 37 6.74 -6.94 18.24
C ILE A 37 7.73 -7.23 17.10
N TRP A 38 9.01 -7.29 17.44
CA TRP A 38 10.11 -7.48 16.50
C TRP A 38 10.29 -8.93 16.10
N ASP A 39 11.03 -9.13 15.00
CA ASP A 39 11.41 -10.45 14.49
C ASP A 39 10.22 -11.40 14.38
N THR A 40 9.03 -10.89 14.07
CA THR A 40 7.79 -11.65 14.16
C THR A 40 6.95 -11.48 12.90
N VAL A 41 6.31 -12.57 12.47
CA VAL A 41 5.35 -12.58 11.36
C VAL A 41 3.98 -13.05 11.86
N VAL A 42 2.93 -12.57 11.20
CA VAL A 42 1.57 -13.10 11.36
C VAL A 42 1.45 -14.33 10.45
N GLU A 43 1.12 -15.49 11.02
CA GLU A 43 0.87 -16.72 10.27
C GLU A 43 -0.61 -16.88 9.91
N GLU A 44 -1.50 -16.56 10.85
CA GLU A 44 -2.94 -16.73 10.70
C GLU A 44 -3.72 -15.58 11.33
N ILE A 45 -4.84 -15.20 10.71
CA ILE A 45 -5.81 -14.24 11.26
C ILE A 45 -7.09 -15.01 11.57
N HIS A 46 -7.51 -14.96 12.83
CA HIS A 46 -8.67 -15.69 13.32
C HIS A 46 -9.84 -14.73 13.54
N GLY A 47 -11.05 -15.18 13.23
CA GLY A 47 -12.26 -14.42 13.44
C GLY A 47 -13.51 -15.20 13.06
N ASP A 48 -14.67 -14.74 13.55
CA ASP A 48 -15.96 -15.32 13.19
C ASP A 48 -16.37 -14.87 11.78
N THR A 49 -16.06 -15.71 10.79
CA THR A 49 -16.41 -15.49 9.38
C THR A 49 -17.91 -15.59 9.07
N GLN A 50 -18.72 -16.18 9.97
CA GLN A 50 -20.12 -16.50 9.69
C GLN A 50 -21.10 -15.51 10.32
N ALA A 51 -20.78 -14.93 11.47
CA ALA A 51 -21.68 -13.97 12.13
C ALA A 51 -21.33 -12.51 11.82
N THR A 52 -20.10 -12.07 12.15
CA THR A 52 -19.76 -10.64 12.15
C THR A 52 -18.59 -10.27 11.24
N GLY A 53 -17.78 -11.25 10.80
CA GLY A 53 -16.54 -11.03 10.07
C GLY A 53 -15.45 -10.34 10.91
N GLN A 54 -15.60 -10.29 12.24
CA GLN A 54 -14.66 -9.58 13.11
C GLN A 54 -13.42 -10.42 13.40
N VAL A 55 -12.25 -9.76 13.39
CA VAL A 55 -11.01 -10.35 13.87
C VAL A 55 -11.07 -10.50 15.39
N GLU A 56 -10.58 -11.63 15.89
CA GLU A 56 -10.52 -11.93 17.32
C GLU A 56 -9.09 -12.05 17.83
N LYS A 57 -8.21 -12.64 17.02
CA LYS A 57 -6.80 -12.84 17.35
C LYS A 57 -5.97 -13.10 16.09
N VAL A 58 -4.65 -13.05 16.26
CA VAL A 58 -3.68 -13.48 15.25
C VAL A 58 -2.72 -14.50 15.85
N THR A 59 -2.29 -15.47 15.05
CA THR A 59 -1.17 -16.35 15.37
C THR A 59 0.11 -15.70 14.89
N LEU A 60 1.07 -15.58 15.78
CA LEU A 60 2.37 -14.99 15.54
C LEU A 60 3.45 -16.08 15.55
N ARG A 61 4.50 -15.88 14.76
CA ARG A 61 5.72 -16.67 14.84
C ARG A 61 6.95 -15.76 14.86
N ASN A 62 7.79 -15.94 15.87
CA ASN A 62 9.09 -15.28 15.91
C ASN A 62 10.04 -15.97 14.91
N VAL A 63 10.59 -15.23 13.95
CA VAL A 63 11.41 -15.78 12.87
C VAL A 63 12.84 -16.12 13.30
N LYS A 64 13.28 -15.69 14.48
CA LYS A 64 14.58 -16.03 15.06
C LYS A 64 14.49 -17.26 15.98
N THR A 65 13.42 -17.39 16.76
CA THR A 65 13.26 -18.47 17.75
C THR A 65 12.30 -19.58 17.32
N ASP A 66 11.52 -19.36 16.26
CA ASP A 66 10.42 -20.21 15.79
C ASP A 66 9.27 -20.38 16.81
N GLU A 67 9.28 -19.61 17.90
CA GLU A 67 8.23 -19.62 18.91
C GLU A 67 6.92 -19.06 18.34
N ARG A 68 5.82 -19.77 18.63
CA ARG A 68 4.47 -19.38 18.26
C ARG A 68 3.70 -18.84 19.44
N SER A 69 2.95 -17.76 19.21
CA SER A 69 2.08 -17.16 20.22
C SER A 69 0.77 -16.68 19.60
N GLU A 70 -0.23 -16.46 20.44
CA GLU A 70 -1.50 -15.86 20.02
C GLU A 70 -1.60 -14.45 20.60
N LEU A 71 -2.07 -13.51 19.78
CA LEU A 71 -2.30 -12.13 20.18
C LEU A 71 -3.76 -11.75 19.94
N PRO A 72 -4.57 -11.55 20.99
CA PRO A 72 -5.94 -11.06 20.85
C PRO A 72 -5.96 -9.64 20.27
N VAL A 73 -6.63 -9.45 19.13
CA VAL A 73 -6.78 -8.16 18.44
C VAL A 73 -8.12 -8.09 17.73
N LYS A 74 -8.69 -6.89 17.62
CA LYS A 74 -9.98 -6.67 16.96
C LYS A 74 -9.89 -6.21 15.51
N ALA A 75 -8.70 -5.80 15.07
CA ALA A 75 -8.46 -5.34 13.71
C ALA A 75 -7.00 -5.58 13.32
N VAL A 76 -6.76 -5.85 12.03
CA VAL A 76 -5.43 -6.02 11.45
C VAL A 76 -5.32 -5.09 10.25
N PHE A 77 -4.25 -4.29 10.21
CA PHE A 77 -3.93 -3.42 9.09
C PHE A 77 -2.58 -3.82 8.50
N ILE A 78 -2.56 -4.22 7.23
CA ILE A 78 -1.38 -4.76 6.57
C ILE A 78 -0.65 -3.66 5.80
N PHE A 79 0.58 -3.36 6.19
CA PHE A 79 1.43 -2.33 5.58
C PHE A 79 2.76 -2.92 5.06
N ILE A 80 2.68 -3.85 4.10
CA ILE A 80 3.85 -4.56 3.53
C ILE A 80 4.31 -4.04 2.17
N GLY A 81 3.70 -2.96 1.69
CA GLY A 81 3.86 -2.44 0.32
C GLY A 81 2.74 -2.90 -0.60
N GLN A 82 2.75 -2.36 -1.82
CA GLN A 82 1.79 -2.69 -2.86
C GLN A 82 2.56 -3.10 -4.13
N THR A 83 2.03 -4.08 -4.84
CA THR A 83 2.51 -4.44 -6.18
C THR A 83 1.48 -3.95 -7.19
N PRO A 84 1.83 -3.00 -8.06
CA PRO A 84 0.90 -2.52 -9.08
C PRO A 84 0.63 -3.62 -10.12
N ASN A 85 -0.57 -3.63 -10.68
CA ASN A 85 -0.95 -4.53 -11.78
C ASN A 85 -0.38 -4.02 -13.12
N SER A 86 0.93 -3.86 -13.21
CA SER A 86 1.63 -3.26 -14.35
C SER A 86 2.22 -4.27 -15.33
N ASN A 87 1.92 -5.56 -15.20
CA ASN A 87 2.48 -6.61 -16.07
C ASN A 87 2.26 -6.34 -17.57
N LEU A 88 1.13 -5.74 -17.96
CA LEU A 88 0.84 -5.37 -19.35
C LEU A 88 1.75 -4.25 -19.90
N LEU A 89 2.30 -3.45 -18.98
CA LEU A 89 3.11 -2.25 -19.24
C LEU A 89 4.62 -2.56 -19.27
N GLU A 90 5.04 -3.71 -18.71
CA GLU A 90 6.43 -4.13 -18.67
C GLU A 90 7.04 -4.19 -20.10
N GLY A 91 8.19 -3.54 -20.27
CA GLY A 91 8.89 -3.44 -21.56
C GLY A 91 8.24 -2.50 -22.58
N LYS A 92 7.06 -1.91 -22.27
CA LYS A 92 6.36 -0.95 -23.14
C LYS A 92 6.53 0.48 -22.67
N VAL A 93 6.41 0.72 -21.37
CA VAL A 93 6.58 2.04 -20.77
C VAL A 93 7.66 2.01 -19.71
N GLU A 94 8.17 3.18 -19.38
CA GLU A 94 9.10 3.33 -18.28
C GLU A 94 8.38 3.04 -16.95
N LEU A 95 8.97 2.17 -16.14
CA LEU A 95 8.48 1.83 -14.82
C LEU A 95 9.51 2.25 -13.77
N ASP A 96 9.04 2.71 -12.60
CA ASP A 96 9.89 2.96 -11.44
C ASP A 96 10.39 1.65 -10.80
N ALA A 97 11.24 1.76 -9.77
CA ALA A 97 11.77 0.60 -9.05
C ALA A 97 10.67 -0.24 -8.35
N GLY A 98 9.49 0.34 -8.12
CA GLY A 98 8.30 -0.33 -7.59
C GLY A 98 7.36 -0.87 -8.67
N LYS A 99 7.78 -0.87 -9.94
CA LYS A 99 6.99 -1.27 -11.12
C LYS A 99 5.79 -0.37 -11.43
N HIS A 100 5.75 0.86 -10.96
CA HIS A 100 4.69 1.80 -11.32
C HIS A 100 5.03 2.56 -12.60
N ALA A 101 4.02 2.87 -13.41
CA ALA A 101 4.23 3.56 -14.68
C ALA A 101 4.61 5.03 -14.49
N CYS A 102 5.72 5.44 -15.09
CA CYS A 102 6.13 6.85 -15.11
C CYS A 102 5.27 7.62 -16.13
N VAL A 103 4.56 8.63 -15.66
CA VAL A 103 3.76 9.54 -16.48
C VAL A 103 4.01 10.99 -16.10
N ASN A 104 3.71 11.92 -17.00
CA ASN A 104 3.71 13.35 -16.67
C ASN A 104 2.38 13.77 -15.98
N ALA A 105 2.24 15.06 -15.69
CA ALA A 105 1.04 15.62 -15.05
C ALA A 105 -0.26 15.45 -15.89
N TRP A 106 -0.13 15.15 -17.18
CA TRP A 106 -1.23 14.91 -18.12
C TRP A 106 -1.53 13.41 -18.30
N MET A 107 -0.95 12.55 -17.46
CA MET A 107 -1.07 11.09 -17.51
C MET A 107 -0.48 10.47 -18.79
N GLU A 108 0.37 11.21 -19.51
CA GLU A 108 1.02 10.76 -20.73
C GLU A 108 2.24 9.91 -20.41
N THR A 109 2.39 8.81 -21.15
CA THR A 109 3.63 8.02 -21.18
C THR A 109 4.58 8.57 -22.25
N LYS A 110 5.77 7.97 -22.37
CA LYS A 110 6.69 8.25 -23.50
C LYS A 110 6.19 7.74 -24.85
N ILE A 111 5.17 6.87 -24.86
CA ILE A 111 4.52 6.40 -26.09
C ILE A 111 3.35 7.34 -26.41
N PRO A 112 3.38 8.07 -27.54
CA PRO A 112 2.27 8.92 -27.95
C PRO A 112 0.96 8.13 -28.06
N GLY A 113 -0.12 8.71 -27.54
CA GLY A 113 -1.44 8.06 -27.51
C GLY A 113 -1.63 7.00 -26.42
N LEU A 114 -0.60 6.71 -25.61
CA LEU A 114 -0.71 5.80 -24.46
C LEU A 114 -0.67 6.58 -23.15
N TYR A 115 -1.72 6.40 -22.35
CA TYR A 115 -1.94 7.06 -21.07
C TYR A 115 -2.07 6.04 -19.95
N VAL A 116 -1.67 6.43 -18.73
CA VAL A 116 -1.79 5.58 -17.54
C VAL A 116 -2.30 6.41 -16.36
N ALA A 117 -3.36 5.94 -15.72
CA ALA A 117 -4.07 6.65 -14.65
C ALA A 117 -4.31 5.75 -13.42
N GLY A 118 -4.46 6.39 -12.25
CA GLY A 118 -4.74 5.71 -10.98
C GLY A 118 -3.53 4.99 -10.40
N ASP A 119 -3.76 4.10 -9.43
CA ASP A 119 -2.73 3.55 -8.53
C ASP A 119 -1.57 2.80 -9.21
N VAL A 120 -1.71 2.44 -10.49
CA VAL A 120 -0.66 1.79 -11.29
C VAL A 120 0.46 2.78 -11.69
N ARG A 121 0.23 4.10 -11.61
CA ARG A 121 1.25 5.12 -11.93
C ARG A 121 2.16 5.44 -10.75
N ALA A 122 3.36 5.91 -11.07
CA ALA A 122 4.32 6.42 -10.09
C ALA A 122 3.73 7.65 -9.36
N ASP A 123 4.08 7.80 -8.09
CA ASP A 123 3.62 8.90 -7.21
C ASP A 123 2.10 9.07 -7.13
N ALA A 124 1.34 8.00 -7.34
CA ALA A 124 -0.10 8.00 -7.10
C ALA A 124 -0.38 8.24 -5.61
N ALA A 125 -1.34 9.12 -5.31
CA ALA A 125 -1.82 9.34 -3.95
C ALA A 125 -2.57 8.10 -3.39
N ARG A 126 -2.95 7.16 -4.26
CA ARG A 126 -3.62 5.89 -3.92
C ARG A 126 -4.92 6.12 -3.16
N GLN A 127 -5.73 7.05 -3.67
CA GLN A 127 -7.05 7.39 -3.15
C GLN A 127 -8.06 7.36 -4.29
N VAL A 128 -9.28 6.92 -3.99
CA VAL A 128 -10.35 6.79 -5.00
C VAL A 128 -10.54 8.09 -5.79
N VAL A 129 -10.59 9.23 -5.08
CA VAL A 129 -10.79 10.54 -5.71
C VAL A 129 -9.61 10.98 -6.58
N SER A 130 -8.37 10.70 -6.16
CA SER A 130 -7.19 11.03 -6.99
C SER A 130 -7.16 10.18 -8.25
N SER A 131 -7.48 8.89 -8.12
CA SER A 131 -7.44 7.96 -9.24
C SER A 131 -8.57 8.22 -10.25
N ALA A 132 -9.73 8.68 -9.76
CA ALA A 132 -10.80 9.20 -10.63
C ALA A 132 -10.37 10.49 -11.36
N GLY A 133 -9.69 11.41 -10.67
CA GLY A 133 -9.14 12.63 -11.28
C GLY A 133 -8.11 12.32 -12.37
N ASP A 134 -7.15 11.42 -12.09
CA ASP A 134 -6.18 10.94 -13.07
C ASP A 134 -6.90 10.35 -14.31
N GLY A 135 -7.96 9.55 -14.08
CA GLY A 135 -8.75 8.95 -15.16
C GLY A 135 -9.44 9.99 -16.04
N ALA A 136 -10.01 11.03 -15.43
CA ALA A 136 -10.62 12.15 -16.17
C ALA A 136 -9.59 12.91 -17.00
N THR A 137 -8.41 13.20 -16.43
CA THR A 137 -7.30 13.83 -17.15
C THR A 137 -6.85 12.98 -18.33
N ALA A 138 -6.59 11.69 -18.13
CA ALA A 138 -6.17 10.77 -19.18
C ALA A 138 -7.18 10.69 -20.33
N ALA A 139 -8.48 10.62 -20.01
CA ALA A 139 -9.55 10.54 -21.00
C ALA A 139 -9.60 11.80 -21.89
N ILE A 140 -9.54 13.00 -21.31
CA ILE A 140 -9.52 14.27 -22.05
C ILE A 140 -8.29 14.34 -22.97
N ARG A 141 -7.13 13.90 -22.47
CA ARG A 141 -5.90 13.93 -23.27
C ARG A 141 -5.93 12.91 -24.41
N ALA A 142 -6.49 11.73 -24.19
CA ALA A 142 -6.70 10.75 -25.24
C ALA A 142 -7.65 11.26 -26.33
N ASP A 143 -8.74 11.94 -25.95
CA ASP A 143 -9.68 12.56 -26.88
C ASP A 143 -9.01 13.64 -27.75
N HIS A 144 -8.22 14.52 -27.13
CA HIS A 144 -7.43 15.52 -27.87
C HIS A 144 -6.44 14.86 -28.85
N TYR A 145 -5.73 13.81 -28.41
CA TYR A 145 -4.79 13.10 -29.28
C TYR A 145 -5.50 12.46 -30.49
N ILE A 146 -6.68 11.87 -30.27
CA ILE A 146 -7.48 11.29 -31.35
C ILE A 146 -7.92 12.38 -32.35
N THR A 147 -8.43 13.50 -31.84
CA THR A 147 -8.89 14.62 -32.66
C THR A 147 -7.73 15.20 -33.49
N ASP A 148 -6.58 15.44 -32.88
CA ASP A 148 -5.45 16.09 -33.55
C ASP A 148 -4.75 15.21 -34.61
N HIS A 149 -4.87 13.87 -34.52
CA HIS A 149 -4.11 12.94 -35.36
C HIS A 149 -4.96 12.13 -36.35
N PHE A 150 -6.27 12.01 -36.10
CA PHE A 150 -7.15 11.14 -36.89
C PHE A 150 -8.45 11.80 -37.36
N SER A 151 -8.67 13.07 -37.03
CA SER A 151 -9.80 13.88 -37.53
C SER A 151 -9.33 14.94 -38.50
#